data_AF-A0A6L9ZDM2-F1
#
_entry.id   AF-A0A6L9ZDM2-F1
#
_cell.length_a   1.000
_cell.length_b   1.000
_cell.length_c   1.000
_cell.angle_alpha   90.00
_cell.angle_beta   90.00
_cell.angle_gamma   90.00
#
_symmetry.space_group_name_H-M   'P 1'
#
loop_
_entity.id
_entity.type
_entity.pdbx_description
1 polymer ?
#
loop_
_entity_poly.entity_id
_entity_poly.type
_entity_poly.pdbx_seq_one_letter_code
_entity_poly.pdbx_strand_id
1 'polypeptide(L)'
;MKRFILLITATLFFAFQIAVGSSAALDLSKELRTVPSNEAGKMVEMSNEEIVKGLRLFNAKCSQCHKGGYTKTDPNVSLGAEDLELATPPRDNLDGII
;
A
#
# COMPACT_ATOMS: atom_id res chain seq x y z
N MET A 1 25.10 -45.58 -1.17
CA MET A 1 24.91 -44.54 -0.13
C MET A 1 24.80 -43.13 -0.73
N LYS A 2 25.85 -42.57 -1.36
CA LYS A 2 25.87 -41.19 -1.90
C LYS A 2 24.74 -40.86 -2.90
N ARG A 3 24.37 -41.80 -3.77
CA ARG A 3 23.27 -41.66 -4.75
C ARG A 3 21.87 -41.57 -4.10
N PHE A 4 21.65 -42.29 -3.00
CA PHE A 4 20.39 -42.24 -2.26
C PHE A 4 20.23 -40.93 -1.50
N ILE A 5 21.33 -40.43 -0.91
CA ILE A 5 21.35 -39.12 -0.25
C ILE A 5 20.98 -38.02 -1.25
N LEU A 6 21.57 -38.02 -2.45
CA LEU A 6 21.26 -37.04 -3.49
C LEU A 6 19.79 -37.09 -3.97
N LEU A 7 19.23 -38.30 -4.09
CA LEU A 7 17.83 -38.45 -4.48
C LEU A 7 16.88 -37.93 -3.39
N ILE A 8 17.17 -38.19 -2.11
CA ILE A 8 16.39 -37.69 -0.97
C ILE A 8 16.46 -36.17 -0.90
N THR A 9 17.65 -35.59 -1.06
CA THR A 9 17.79 -34.13 -1.05
C THR A 9 17.08 -33.47 -2.23
N ALA A 10 17.14 -34.07 -3.42
CA ALA A 10 16.45 -33.56 -4.60
C ALA A 10 14.93 -33.65 -4.46
N THR A 11 14.40 -34.77 -3.96
CA THR A 11 12.96 -34.94 -3.72
C THR A 11 12.44 -33.97 -2.66
N LEU A 12 13.17 -33.77 -1.56
CA LEU A 12 12.82 -32.76 -0.56
C LEU A 12 12.84 -31.34 -1.12
N PHE A 13 13.85 -31.01 -1.95
CA PHE A 13 13.95 -29.71 -2.61
C PHE A 13 12.77 -29.46 -3.56
N PHE A 14 12.45 -30.41 -4.44
CA PHE A 14 11.33 -30.27 -5.39
C PHE A 14 9.96 -30.30 -4.70
N ALA A 15 9.79 -31.09 -3.64
CA ALA A 15 8.56 -31.09 -2.83
C ALA A 15 8.33 -29.74 -2.16
N PHE A 16 9.40 -29.10 -1.67
CA PHE A 16 9.30 -27.75 -1.10
C PHE A 16 8.87 -26.72 -2.14
N GLN A 17 9.43 -26.77 -3.36
CA GLN A 17 9.06 -25.86 -4.47
C GLN A 17 7.58 -25.96 -4.86
N ILE A 18 6.95 -27.13 -4.73
CA ILE A 18 5.52 -27.31 -4.98
C ILE A 18 4.66 -26.79 -3.82
N ALA A 19 5.18 -26.85 -2.59
CA ALA A 19 4.48 -26.43 -1.38
C ALA A 19 4.49 -24.90 -1.16
N VAL A 20 5.49 -24.18 -1.67
CA VAL A 20 5.45 -22.71 -1.77
C VAL A 20 4.64 -22.29 -2.99
N GLY A 21 3.31 -22.43 -2.89
CA GLY A 21 2.37 -21.78 -3.81
C GLY A 21 2.45 -20.25 -3.73
N SER A 22 1.90 -19.55 -4.73
CA SER A 22 1.80 -18.09 -4.74
C SER A 22 1.32 -17.57 -3.39
N SER A 23 2.07 -16.64 -2.80
CA SER A 23 1.60 -15.88 -1.63
C SER A 23 0.24 -15.30 -1.96
N ALA A 24 -0.82 -15.77 -1.31
CA ALA A 24 -2.13 -15.13 -1.34
C ALA A 24 -2.00 -13.81 -0.57
N ALA A 25 -1.51 -12.78 -1.24
CA ALA A 25 -1.59 -11.43 -0.72
C ALA A 25 -3.08 -11.11 -0.59
N LEU A 26 -3.52 -10.84 0.64
CA LEU A 26 -4.87 -10.35 0.86
C LEU A 26 -4.95 -8.95 0.25
N ASP A 27 -5.76 -8.84 -0.79
CA ASP A 27 -6.12 -7.57 -1.38
C ASP A 27 -6.89 -6.69 -0.39
N LEU A 28 -6.76 -5.38 -0.52
CA LEU A 28 -7.56 -4.46 0.27
C LEU A 28 -9.03 -4.58 -0.14
N SER A 29 -9.91 -4.59 0.86
CA SER A 29 -11.35 -4.57 0.63
C SER A 29 -11.75 -3.31 -0.15
N LYS A 30 -12.87 -3.41 -0.88
CA LYS A 30 -13.43 -2.28 -1.62
C LYS A 30 -13.67 -1.06 -0.73
N GLU A 31 -14.13 -1.29 0.51
CA GLU A 31 -14.39 -0.24 1.49
C GLU A 31 -13.12 0.57 1.80
N LEU A 32 -11.98 -0.10 2.02
CA LEU A 32 -10.69 0.56 2.30
C LEU A 32 -10.09 1.27 1.06
N ARG A 33 -10.63 1.05 -0.13
CA ARG A 33 -10.19 1.67 -1.39
C ARG A 33 -11.19 2.68 -1.93
N THR A 34 -12.26 2.97 -1.20
CA THR A 34 -13.28 3.92 -1.60
C THR A 34 -13.07 5.23 -0.85
N VAL A 35 -12.71 6.30 -1.56
CA VAL A 35 -12.33 7.60 -0.97
C VAL A 35 -13.10 8.75 -1.62
N PRO A 36 -13.23 9.92 -0.95
CA PRO A 36 -13.84 11.10 -1.54
C PRO A 36 -13.04 11.61 -2.75
N SER A 37 -13.73 11.80 -3.88
CA SER A 37 -13.17 12.41 -5.08
C SER A 37 -13.11 13.92 -4.98
N ASN A 38 -14.14 14.54 -4.38
CA ASN A 38 -14.31 15.98 -4.34
C ASN A 38 -15.14 16.42 -3.11
N GLU A 39 -15.22 17.74 -2.89
CA GLU A 39 -15.97 18.37 -1.79
C GLU A 39 -17.48 18.12 -1.84
N ALA A 40 -18.03 17.71 -3.00
CA ALA A 40 -19.45 17.39 -3.13
C ALA A 40 -19.82 15.99 -2.59
N GLY A 41 -18.87 15.27 -2.00
CA GLY A 41 -19.09 13.94 -1.41
C GLY A 41 -19.16 12.80 -2.43
N LYS A 42 -18.73 13.02 -3.69
CA LYS A 42 -18.64 11.95 -4.68
C LYS A 42 -17.55 10.97 -4.25
N MET A 43 -17.87 9.68 -4.17
CA MET A 43 -16.89 8.63 -3.83
C MET A 43 -16.30 7.98 -5.09
N VAL A 44 -15.03 7.59 -5.02
CA VAL A 44 -14.32 6.84 -6.06
C VAL A 44 -13.70 5.59 -5.44
N GLU A 45 -13.94 4.45 -6.07
CA GLU A 45 -13.27 3.18 -5.75
C GLU A 45 -11.99 3.06 -6.60
N MET A 46 -10.83 2.95 -5.94
CA MET A 46 -9.55 2.72 -6.60
C MET A 46 -9.26 1.22 -6.69
N SER A 47 -8.64 0.73 -7.76
CA SER A 47 -8.18 -0.66 -7.84
C SER A 47 -6.99 -0.95 -6.90
N ASN A 48 -6.75 -2.23 -6.56
CA ASN A 48 -5.55 -2.61 -5.80
C ASN A 48 -4.25 -2.22 -6.52
N GLU A 49 -4.24 -2.28 -7.85
CA GLU A 49 -3.08 -1.87 -8.66
C GLU A 49 -2.78 -0.38 -8.49
N GLU A 50 -3.81 0.48 -8.49
CA GLU A 50 -3.65 1.92 -8.27
C GLU A 50 -3.14 2.22 -6.86
N ILE A 51 -3.65 1.52 -5.83
CA ILE A 51 -3.15 1.69 -4.46
C ILE A 51 -1.67 1.31 -4.35
N VAL A 52 -1.26 0.17 -4.93
CA VAL A 52 0.13 -0.27 -4.93
C VAL A 52 1.03 0.70 -5.70
N LYS A 53 0.55 1.22 -6.84
CA LYS A 53 1.25 2.24 -7.62
C LYS A 53 1.39 3.54 -6.83
N GLY A 54 0.32 4.00 -6.19
CA GLY A 54 0.31 5.18 -5.33
C GLY A 54 1.32 5.06 -4.18
N LEU A 55 1.34 3.93 -3.48
CA LEU A 55 2.31 3.66 -2.42
C LEU A 55 3.76 3.71 -2.91
N ARG A 56 4.05 3.15 -4.09
CA ARG A 56 5.39 3.20 -4.69
C ARG A 56 5.81 4.64 -5.00
N LEU A 57 4.90 5.43 -5.57
CA LEU A 57 5.14 6.85 -5.88
C LEU A 57 5.37 7.66 -4.60
N PHE A 58 4.51 7.47 -3.59
CA PHE A 58 4.63 8.14 -2.29
C PHE A 58 5.97 7.82 -1.63
N ASN A 59 6.37 6.54 -1.62
CA ASN A 59 7.65 6.12 -1.06
C ASN A 59 8.83 6.75 -1.80
N ALA A 60 8.76 6.86 -3.12
CA ALA A 60 9.83 7.42 -3.93
C ALA A 60 9.94 8.96 -3.84
N LYS A 61 8.83 9.67 -3.59
CA LYS A 61 8.78 11.14 -3.72
C LYS A 61 8.41 11.88 -2.44
N CYS A 62 7.55 11.32 -1.61
CA CYS A 62 6.96 12.01 -0.47
C CYS A 62 7.53 11.53 0.88
N SER A 63 7.96 10.26 0.98
CA SER A 63 8.31 9.63 2.26
C SER A 63 9.51 10.25 2.99
N GLN A 64 10.39 10.97 2.28
CA GLN A 64 11.50 11.68 2.92
C GLN A 64 11.01 12.67 3.99
N CYS A 65 9.87 13.30 3.75
CA CYS A 65 9.24 14.24 4.68
C CYS A 65 7.99 13.66 5.35
N HIS A 66 7.31 12.70 4.71
CA HIS A 66 5.98 12.24 5.12
C HIS A 66 5.82 10.75 5.43
N LYS A 67 6.90 10.04 5.75
CA LYS A 67 6.85 8.59 6.00
C LYS A 67 5.87 8.24 7.14
N GLY A 68 4.79 7.51 6.85
CA GLY A 68 3.79 7.17 7.87
C GLY A 68 2.83 8.30 8.22
N GLY A 69 2.78 9.35 7.39
CA GLY A 69 1.81 10.44 7.49
C GLY A 69 2.26 11.65 8.32
N TYR A 70 3.42 11.62 8.99
CA TYR A 70 3.94 12.81 9.67
C TYR A 70 4.38 13.89 8.66
N THR A 71 4.77 15.08 9.14
CA THR A 71 5.49 16.06 8.33
C THR A 71 6.75 16.49 9.06
N LYS A 72 7.91 16.21 8.46
CA LYS A 72 9.21 16.38 9.14
C LYS A 72 9.50 17.82 9.57
N THR A 73 9.15 18.77 8.71
CA THR A 73 9.49 20.19 8.88
C THR A 73 8.46 20.95 9.69
N ASP A 74 7.27 20.39 9.85
CA ASP A 74 6.19 20.97 10.67
C ASP A 74 5.36 19.85 11.31
N PRO A 75 5.67 19.46 12.57
CA PRO A 75 4.95 18.41 13.26
C PRO A 75 3.48 18.73 13.57
N ASN A 76 3.04 19.97 13.40
CA ASN A 76 1.64 20.37 13.65
C ASN A 76 0.73 20.17 12.45
N VAL A 77 1.28 19.82 11.28
CA VAL A 77 0.53 19.66 10.03
C VAL A 77 0.90 18.33 9.39
N SER A 78 0.08 17.30 9.58
CA SER A 78 0.32 15.96 9.04
C SER A 78 -0.49 15.67 7.76
N LEU A 79 -0.32 14.47 7.20
CA LEU A 79 -1.18 13.92 6.15
C LEU A 79 -2.29 13.02 6.73
N GLY A 80 -2.60 13.18 8.02
CA GLY A 80 -3.74 12.53 8.66
C GLY A 80 -5.07 13.14 8.20
N ALA A 81 -6.15 12.35 8.23
CA ALA A 81 -7.45 12.78 7.71
C ALA A 81 -7.98 14.06 8.39
N GLU A 82 -7.82 14.18 9.71
CA GLU A 82 -8.25 15.36 10.49
C GLU A 82 -7.52 16.64 10.06
N ASP A 83 -6.18 16.58 9.93
CA ASP A 83 -5.40 17.73 9.48
C ASP A 83 -5.72 18.13 8.03
N LEU A 84 -5.97 17.14 7.17
CA LEU A 84 -6.37 17.37 5.78
C LEU A 84 -7.76 18.00 5.69
N GLU A 85 -8.73 17.58 6.52
CA GLU A 85 -10.07 18.15 6.60
C GLU A 85 -10.04 19.61 7.11
N LEU A 86 -9.18 19.90 8.10
CA LEU A 86 -9.03 21.23 8.69
C LEU A 86 -8.18 22.20 7.86
N ALA A 87 -7.56 21.73 6.78
CA ALA A 87 -6.80 22.58 5.86
C ALA A 87 -7.72 23.64 5.20
N THR A 88 -7.14 24.75 4.73
CA THR A 88 -7.88 25.81 4.03
C THR A 88 -7.31 26.05 2.62
N PRO A 89 -8.01 25.64 1.54
CA PRO A 89 -9.21 24.81 1.54
C PRO A 89 -8.94 23.36 2.02
N PRO A 90 -9.97 22.57 2.36
CA PRO A 90 -9.82 21.18 2.76
C PRO A 90 -9.11 20.32 1.70
N ARG A 91 -8.32 19.34 2.16
CA ARG A 91 -7.43 18.49 1.34
C ARG A 91 -7.67 16.99 1.55
N ASP A 92 -8.83 16.63 2.10
CA ASP A 92 -9.28 15.28 2.45
C ASP A 92 -9.95 14.53 1.28
N ASN A 93 -9.81 15.04 0.05
CA ASN A 93 -10.38 14.47 -1.17
C ASN A 93 -9.37 14.48 -2.33
N LEU A 94 -9.60 13.63 -3.33
CA LEU A 94 -8.65 13.43 -4.44
C LEU A 94 -8.39 14.70 -5.26
N ASP A 95 -9.42 15.51 -5.54
CA ASP A 95 -9.27 16.76 -6.29
C ASP A 95 -8.54 17.82 -5.45
N GLY A 96 -8.70 17.77 -4.12
CA GLY A 96 -8.10 18.67 -3.16
C GLY A 96 -6.66 18.34 -2.80
N ILE A 97 -6.24 17.09 -2.69
CA ILE A 97 -4.91 16.73 -2.16
C ILE A 97 -3.74 17.02 -3.14
N ILE A 98 -4.04 17.44 -4.37
CA ILE A 98 -3.08 17.73 -5.45
C ILE A 98 -2.60 19.19 -5.39
#